data_AF-A0A1F2RHN4-F1
#
_entry.id   AF-A0A1F2RHN4-F1
#
_cell.length_a   1.000
_cell.length_b   1.000
_cell.length_c   1.000
_cell.angle_alpha   90.00
_cell.angle_beta   90.00
_cell.angle_gamma   90.00
#
_symmetry.space_group_name_H-M   'P 1'
#
loop_
_entity.id
_entity.type
_entity.pdbx_description
1 polymer ?
#
loop_
_entity_poly.entity_id
_entity_poly.type
_entity_poly.pdbx_seq_one_letter_code
_entity_poly.pdbx_strand_id
1 'polypeptide(L)'
;MTRFAKPLLLLATLVIFMAFSEGLSQTAAKVVVRPEATMTIEPVESPAPGAPRARWFQVDFIIRMDPGATALLFAESVGVNSRQSFLVKQSGESSQRTIERGAPLLRIQKNGRHSLLVGIVAEERGESLRFVLKSSDGSISVTRIVRP
;
A
#
# COMPACT_ATOMS: atom_id res chain seq x y z
N MET A 1 44.21 33.35 -35.56
CA MET A 1 45.15 32.85 -34.55
C MET A 1 44.40 32.71 -33.23
N THR A 2 44.39 31.51 -32.66
CA THR A 2 44.39 31.16 -31.21
C THR A 2 43.37 31.81 -30.26
N ARG A 3 42.74 31.15 -29.27
CA ARG A 3 42.65 29.76 -28.76
C ARG A 3 41.79 29.87 -27.47
N PHE A 4 40.86 28.92 -27.22
CA PHE A 4 40.49 28.33 -25.91
C PHE A 4 39.83 29.24 -24.81
N ALA A 5 38.97 28.80 -23.87
CA ALA A 5 38.61 27.48 -23.38
C ALA A 5 37.30 27.48 -22.53
N LYS A 6 36.54 26.38 -22.67
CA LYS A 6 35.88 25.51 -21.66
C LYS A 6 34.73 26.04 -20.76
N PRO A 7 33.51 25.48 -20.90
CA PRO A 7 32.59 25.26 -19.79
C PRO A 7 33.01 24.06 -18.92
N LEU A 8 32.66 24.19 -17.65
CA LEU A 8 33.00 23.34 -16.51
C LEU A 8 32.41 21.91 -16.63
N LEU A 9 33.25 20.95 -16.27
CA LEU A 9 32.97 19.51 -16.15
C LEU A 9 32.03 19.20 -14.97
N LEU A 10 31.11 18.24 -15.17
CA LEU A 10 30.61 17.30 -14.16
C LEU A 10 30.13 16.06 -14.93
N LEU A 11 31.04 15.20 -15.37
CA LEU A 11 31.55 14.01 -14.65
C LEU A 11 30.43 13.06 -14.17
N ALA A 12 29.84 12.32 -15.12
CA ALA A 12 29.27 11.01 -14.83
C ALA A 12 30.24 9.97 -15.39
N THR A 13 30.96 9.29 -14.49
CA THR A 13 31.91 8.22 -14.82
C THR A 13 31.14 7.00 -15.31
N LEU A 14 31.00 6.86 -16.64
CA LEU A 14 30.51 5.65 -17.28
C LEU A 14 31.68 4.67 -17.40
N VAL A 15 31.69 3.62 -16.58
CA VAL A 15 32.66 2.53 -16.72
C VAL A 15 32.20 1.62 -17.86
N ILE A 16 32.78 1.80 -19.05
CA ILE A 16 32.63 0.88 -20.18
C ILE A 16 33.76 -0.14 -20.09
N PHE A 17 33.44 -1.39 -19.76
CA PHE A 17 34.29 -2.53 -20.09
C PHE A 17 33.93 -2.98 -21.50
N MET A 18 34.79 -2.71 -22.49
CA MET A 18 34.73 -3.37 -23.80
C MET A 18 35.59 -4.63 -23.76
N ALA A 19 34.94 -5.77 -23.87
CA ALA A 19 35.53 -6.98 -24.41
C ALA A 19 34.69 -7.41 -25.63
N PHE A 20 35.26 -7.22 -26.82
CA PHE A 20 34.96 -8.02 -28.02
C PHE A 20 35.23 -9.49 -27.68
N SER A 21 34.57 -10.53 -28.17
CA SER A 21 33.76 -10.77 -29.36
C SER A 21 33.02 -12.11 -29.16
N GLU A 22 32.06 -12.39 -30.04
CA GLU A 22 31.40 -13.69 -30.30
C GLU A 22 30.09 -13.97 -29.53
N GLY A 23 29.01 -14.10 -30.31
CA GLY A 23 27.70 -14.55 -29.86
C GLY A 23 26.71 -13.41 -29.61
N LEU A 24 26.21 -12.77 -30.68
CA LEU A 24 24.96 -11.99 -30.61
C LEU A 24 23.77 -12.94 -30.41
N SER A 25 23.70 -13.60 -29.26
CA SER A 25 22.41 -13.96 -28.69
C SER A 25 21.82 -12.64 -28.21
N GLN A 26 20.82 -12.12 -28.93
CA GLN A 26 19.97 -11.03 -28.45
C GLN A 26 19.30 -11.50 -27.17
N THR A 27 20.02 -11.38 -26.06
CA THR A 27 19.49 -11.66 -24.73
C THR A 27 18.63 -10.45 -24.41
N ALA A 28 17.39 -10.47 -24.90
CA ALA A 28 16.41 -9.46 -24.57
C ALA A 28 16.43 -9.27 -23.06
N ALA A 29 16.80 -8.09 -22.59
CA ALA A 29 16.80 -7.77 -21.18
C ALA A 29 15.37 -7.91 -20.67
N LYS A 30 15.06 -9.04 -20.02
CA LYS A 30 13.75 -9.27 -19.42
C LYS A 30 13.66 -8.38 -18.20
N VAL A 31 12.96 -7.24 -18.34
CA VAL A 31 12.62 -6.38 -17.20
C VAL A 31 11.65 -7.17 -16.32
N VAL A 32 12.13 -7.68 -15.20
CA VAL A 32 11.31 -8.37 -14.21
C VAL A 32 10.78 -7.33 -13.23
N VAL A 33 9.51 -6.97 -13.40
CA VAL A 33 8.79 -6.15 -12.42
C VAL A 33 8.29 -7.08 -11.31
N ARG A 34 8.64 -6.77 -10.06
CA ARG A 34 8.25 -7.59 -8.89
C ARG A 34 6.97 -7.05 -8.26
N PRO A 35 6.13 -7.93 -7.68
CA PRO A 35 5.05 -7.52 -6.81
C PRO A 35 5.59 -6.72 -5.62
N GLU A 36 4.88 -5.65 -5.26
CA GLU A 36 5.22 -4.81 -4.10
C GLU A 36 3.97 -4.15 -3.54
N ALA A 37 3.99 -3.87 -2.24
CA ALA A 37 2.97 -3.05 -1.60
C ALA A 37 3.53 -2.20 -0.48
N THR A 38 3.05 -0.96 -0.38
CA THR A 38 3.25 -0.09 0.78
C THR A 38 1.91 0.26 1.38
N MET A 39 1.84 0.35 2.71
CA MET A 39 0.62 0.72 3.44
C MET A 39 0.97 1.69 4.56
N THR A 40 0.26 2.81 4.58
CA THR A 40 0.32 3.88 5.59
C THR A 40 -1.04 4.02 6.24
N ILE A 41 -1.03 4.25 7.55
CA ILE A 41 -2.25 4.35 8.34
C ILE A 41 -2.10 5.52 9.29
N GLU A 42 -3.02 6.48 9.18
CA GLU A 42 -2.98 7.72 9.92
C GLU A 42 -4.31 7.92 10.66
N PRO A 43 -4.29 8.27 11.95
CA PRO A 43 -5.51 8.66 12.64
C PRO A 43 -6.04 9.97 12.04
N VAL A 44 -7.36 10.05 11.89
CA VAL A 44 -8.05 11.24 11.38
C VAL A 44 -9.26 11.58 12.23
N GLU A 45 -9.75 12.81 12.08
CA GLU A 45 -10.99 13.24 12.72
C GLU A 45 -12.21 12.51 12.14
N SER A 46 -13.31 12.50 12.91
CA SER A 46 -14.55 11.90 12.45
C SER A 46 -15.05 12.62 11.18
N PRO A 47 -15.33 11.91 10.08
CA PRO A 47 -15.83 12.49 8.84
C PRO A 47 -17.28 12.97 8.94
N ALA A 48 -17.99 12.60 10.00
CA ALA A 48 -19.36 13.01 10.26
C ALA A 48 -19.53 13.43 11.73
N PRO A 49 -19.97 14.67 11.99
CA PRO A 49 -20.43 15.09 13.32
C PRO A 49 -21.61 14.22 13.73
N GLY A 50 -21.52 13.52 14.87
CA GLY A 50 -22.59 12.66 15.39
C GLY A 50 -22.56 11.19 14.92
N ALA A 51 -21.53 10.76 14.19
CA ALA A 51 -21.28 9.35 13.95
C ALA A 51 -21.13 8.56 15.28
N PRO A 52 -21.33 7.22 15.27
CA PRO A 52 -21.00 6.37 16.42
C PRO A 52 -19.60 6.71 16.95
N ARG A 53 -19.38 6.61 18.26
CA ARG A 53 -18.05 6.81 18.87
C ARG A 53 -17.04 5.83 18.25
N ALA A 54 -16.42 6.25 17.16
CA ALA A 54 -15.49 5.47 16.37
C ALA A 54 -14.15 6.18 16.31
N ARG A 55 -13.08 5.39 16.29
CA ARG A 55 -11.73 5.88 15.96
C ARG A 55 -11.57 5.79 14.45
N TRP A 56 -11.21 6.89 13.81
CA TRP A 56 -11.13 6.98 12.36
C TRP A 56 -9.69 6.96 11.89
N PHE A 57 -9.46 6.21 10.82
CA PHE A 57 -8.15 6.04 10.21
C PHE A 57 -8.25 6.22 8.71
N GLN A 58 -7.33 7.00 8.17
CA GLN A 58 -7.04 7.05 6.76
C GLN A 58 -6.03 5.93 6.44
N VAL A 59 -6.43 4.99 5.59
CA VAL A 59 -5.62 3.85 5.15
C VAL A 59 -5.29 4.04 3.68
N ASP A 60 -4.04 4.40 3.41
CA ASP A 60 -3.50 4.60 2.07
C ASP A 60 -2.55 3.46 1.74
N PHE A 61 -2.62 2.94 0.52
CA PHE A 61 -1.67 1.94 0.05
C PHE A 61 -1.44 2.03 -1.45
N ILE A 62 -0.22 1.70 -1.84
CA ILE A 62 0.19 1.54 -3.24
C ILE A 62 0.50 0.06 -3.42
N ILE A 63 -0.11 -0.57 -4.41
CA ILE A 63 0.01 -2.00 -4.64
C ILE A 63 0.31 -2.31 -6.11
N ARG A 64 1.25 -3.21 -6.33
CA ARG A 64 1.53 -3.84 -7.62
C ARG A 64 1.54 -5.34 -7.42
N MET A 65 0.61 -6.02 -8.06
CA MET A 65 0.44 -7.47 -8.01
C MET A 65 0.78 -8.09 -9.35
N ASP A 66 1.01 -9.41 -9.34
CA ASP A 66 1.09 -10.20 -10.56
C ASP A 66 -0.25 -10.20 -11.31
N PRO A 67 -0.23 -10.37 -12.64
CA PRO A 67 -1.45 -10.44 -13.44
C PRO A 67 -2.42 -11.51 -12.92
N GLY A 68 -3.69 -11.13 -12.75
CA GLY A 68 -4.74 -12.03 -12.26
C GLY A 68 -4.80 -12.20 -10.74
N ALA A 69 -3.83 -11.71 -9.98
CA ALA A 69 -3.89 -11.71 -8.53
C ALA A 69 -4.95 -10.72 -8.01
N THR A 70 -5.55 -11.06 -6.87
CA THR A 70 -6.47 -10.18 -6.11
C THR A 70 -5.89 -9.97 -4.72
N ALA A 71 -5.91 -8.75 -4.22
CA ALA A 71 -5.56 -8.46 -2.84
C ALA A 71 -6.78 -8.15 -1.98
N LEU A 72 -6.67 -8.52 -0.70
CA LEU A 72 -7.67 -8.28 0.32
C LEU A 72 -7.03 -7.51 1.48
N LEU A 73 -7.67 -6.43 1.88
CA LEU A 73 -7.36 -5.71 3.10
C LEU A 73 -8.28 -6.19 4.22
N PHE A 74 -7.71 -6.55 5.35
CA PHE A 74 -8.42 -6.90 6.58
C PHE A 74 -8.02 -5.96 7.70
N ALA A 75 -8.89 -5.82 8.69
CA ALA A 75 -8.55 -5.25 9.98
C ALA A 75 -9.05 -6.16 11.11
N GLU A 76 -8.28 -6.22 12.18
CA GLU A 76 -8.64 -6.94 13.40
C GLU A 76 -8.11 -6.23 14.64
N SER A 77 -8.85 -6.33 15.74
CA SER A 77 -8.31 -5.98 17.06
C SER A 77 -7.19 -6.92 17.45
N VAL A 78 -6.14 -6.36 18.04
CA VAL A 78 -5.09 -7.10 18.74
C VAL A 78 -5.29 -6.84 20.23
N GLY A 79 -5.97 -7.76 20.91
CA GLY A 79 -6.38 -7.58 22.30
C GLY A 79 -7.49 -8.53 22.72
N VAL A 80 -8.21 -8.16 23.79
CA VAL A 80 -9.36 -8.90 24.33
C VAL A 80 -10.39 -9.14 23.21
N ASN A 81 -11.17 -10.22 23.32
CA ASN A 81 -12.17 -10.66 22.33
C ASN A 81 -13.36 -9.67 22.20
N SER A 82 -13.07 -8.44 21.77
CA SER A 82 -14.06 -7.40 21.58
C SER A 82 -14.82 -7.61 20.28
N ARG A 83 -16.15 -7.45 20.34
CA ARG A 83 -16.98 -7.36 19.15
C ARG A 83 -16.71 -5.99 18.51
N GLN A 84 -16.10 -6.00 17.33
CA GLN A 84 -15.82 -4.79 16.57
C GLN A 84 -16.57 -4.83 15.25
N SER A 85 -17.14 -3.68 14.88
CA SER A 85 -17.62 -3.42 13.54
C SER A 85 -16.82 -2.28 12.92
N PHE A 86 -16.61 -2.38 11.62
CA PHE A 86 -15.85 -1.43 10.83
C PHE A 86 -16.79 -0.62 9.95
N LEU A 87 -16.72 0.70 10.07
CA LEU A 87 -17.34 1.62 9.13
C LEU A 87 -16.31 1.90 8.04
N VAL A 88 -16.62 1.55 6.81
CA VAL A 88 -15.68 1.65 5.69
C VAL A 88 -16.25 2.52 4.60
N LYS A 89 -15.43 3.44 4.09
CA LYS A 89 -15.78 4.34 2.98
C LYS A 89 -14.59 4.49 2.05
N GLN A 90 -14.75 4.19 0.76
CA GLN A 90 -13.69 4.48 -0.21
C GLN A 90 -13.72 5.95 -0.60
N SER A 91 -12.54 6.48 -0.98
CA SER A 91 -12.46 7.84 -1.52
C SER A 91 -13.38 8.01 -2.73
N GLY A 92 -14.24 9.02 -2.70
CA GLY A 92 -15.21 9.30 -3.77
C GLY A 92 -16.57 8.59 -3.62
N GLU A 93 -16.72 7.66 -2.68
CA GLU A 93 -18.04 7.10 -2.35
C GLU A 93 -18.83 8.09 -1.48
N SER A 94 -20.14 8.17 -1.69
CA SER A 94 -21.03 9.01 -0.86
C SER A 94 -21.48 8.32 0.42
N SER A 95 -21.56 6.98 0.40
CA SER A 95 -22.03 6.15 1.51
C SER A 95 -20.88 5.43 2.23
N GLN A 96 -21.11 5.09 3.50
CA GLN A 96 -20.28 4.14 4.24
C GLN A 96 -20.96 2.77 4.26
N ARG A 97 -20.18 1.72 4.48
CA ARG A 97 -20.67 0.36 4.74
C ARG A 97 -20.18 -0.13 6.10
N THR A 98 -21.03 -0.84 6.82
CA THR A 98 -20.63 -1.57 8.03
C THR A 98 -20.13 -2.94 7.63
N ILE A 99 -18.95 -3.31 8.15
CA ILE A 99 -18.30 -4.59 7.90
C ILE A 99 -18.01 -5.24 9.25
N GLU A 100 -18.44 -6.48 9.40
CA GLU A 100 -18.19 -7.26 10.62
C GLU A 100 -16.75 -7.80 10.65
N ARG A 101 -16.28 -8.10 11.86
CA ARG A 101 -14.96 -8.70 12.07
C ARG A 101 -14.74 -9.93 11.19
N GLY A 102 -13.56 -10.01 10.57
CA GLY A 102 -13.12 -11.15 9.76
C GLY A 102 -13.50 -11.07 8.28
N ALA A 103 -14.41 -10.17 7.90
CA ALA A 103 -14.65 -9.87 6.49
C ALA A 103 -13.58 -8.91 5.94
N PRO A 104 -13.23 -9.01 4.64
CA PRO A 104 -12.29 -8.07 4.02
C PRO A 104 -12.91 -6.67 3.96
N LEU A 105 -12.16 -5.68 4.44
CA LEU A 105 -12.53 -4.28 4.35
C LEU A 105 -12.55 -3.79 2.90
N LEU A 106 -11.68 -4.33 2.05
CA LEU A 106 -11.55 -3.96 0.65
C LEU A 106 -10.97 -5.12 -0.16
N ARG A 107 -11.49 -5.28 -1.39
CA ARG A 107 -10.96 -6.18 -2.42
C ARG A 107 -10.37 -5.35 -3.55
N ILE A 108 -9.13 -5.66 -3.93
CA ILE A 108 -8.36 -4.91 -4.91
C ILE A 108 -8.01 -5.83 -6.07
N GLN A 109 -8.39 -5.42 -7.28
CA GLN A 109 -8.11 -6.16 -8.52
C GLN A 109 -7.23 -5.36 -9.48
N LYS A 110 -6.90 -4.11 -9.14
CA LYS A 110 -6.12 -3.21 -9.98
C LYS A 110 -4.91 -2.68 -9.22
N ASN A 111 -3.77 -2.71 -9.88
CA ASN A 111 -2.54 -2.08 -9.41
C ASN A 111 -2.71 -0.55 -9.33
N GLY A 112 -1.96 0.08 -8.44
CA GLY A 112 -1.97 1.53 -8.25
C GLY A 112 -2.20 1.95 -6.80
N ARG A 113 -2.62 3.19 -6.63
CA ARG A 113 -2.90 3.79 -5.32
C ARG A 113 -4.37 3.60 -4.96
N HIS A 114 -4.62 3.25 -3.71
CA HIS A 114 -5.94 3.11 -3.12
C HIS A 114 -5.98 3.83 -1.78
N SER A 115 -7.17 4.29 -1.42
CA SER A 115 -7.38 5.09 -0.22
C SER A 115 -8.74 4.75 0.38
N LEU A 116 -8.74 4.47 1.68
CA LEU A 116 -9.90 4.02 2.43
C LEU A 116 -9.98 4.73 3.76
N LEU A 117 -11.17 5.21 4.09
CA LEU A 117 -11.48 5.70 5.42
C LEU A 117 -12.11 4.57 6.24
N VAL A 118 -11.51 4.27 7.39
CA VAL A 118 -11.93 3.17 8.27
C VAL A 118 -12.23 3.72 9.66
N GLY A 119 -13.50 3.70 10.03
CA GLY A 119 -13.99 3.96 11.37
C GLY A 119 -14.13 2.65 12.15
N ILE A 120 -13.67 2.64 13.38
CA ILE A 120 -13.69 1.44 14.22
C ILE A 120 -14.59 1.69 15.41
N VAL A 121 -15.72 1.00 15.41
CA VAL A 121 -16.69 1.02 16.49
C VAL A 121 -16.31 -0.12 17.43
N ALA A 122 -15.62 0.22 18.52
CA ALA A 122 -15.20 -0.72 19.55
C ALA A 122 -15.85 -0.33 20.89
N GLU A 123 -16.24 -1.34 21.67
CA GLU A 123 -16.80 -1.15 23.01
C GLU A 123 -15.73 -0.69 24.03
N GLU A 124 -14.48 -1.11 23.84
CA GLU A 124 -13.37 -0.79 24.74
C GLU A 124 -12.32 0.13 24.09
N ARG A 125 -11.92 1.18 24.82
CA ARG A 125 -10.82 2.08 24.42
C ARG A 125 -9.49 1.47 24.85
N GLY A 126 -8.48 1.51 23.97
CA GLY A 126 -7.12 1.04 24.30
C GLY A 126 -6.66 -0.19 23.51
N GLU A 127 -7.46 -0.68 22.57
CA GLU A 127 -7.05 -1.79 21.71
C GLU A 127 -6.13 -1.32 20.57
N SER A 128 -5.11 -2.13 20.31
CA SER A 128 -4.30 -2.00 19.10
C SER A 128 -5.05 -2.62 17.93
N LEU A 129 -4.85 -2.09 16.73
CA LEU A 129 -5.53 -2.51 15.52
C LEU A 129 -4.51 -3.00 14.51
N ARG A 130 -4.69 -4.21 14.03
CA ARG A 130 -3.86 -4.78 12.98
C ARG A 130 -4.58 -4.70 11.65
N PHE A 131 -3.93 -4.09 10.68
CA PHE A 131 -4.32 -4.09 9.29
C PHE A 131 -3.41 -5.05 8.53
N VAL A 132 -4.02 -5.88 7.69
CA VAL A 132 -3.33 -6.92 6.93
C VAL A 132 -3.77 -6.84 5.48
N LEU A 133 -2.80 -6.57 4.59
CA LEU A 133 -2.98 -6.61 3.15
C LEU A 133 -2.31 -7.87 2.61
N LYS A 134 -3.09 -8.75 1.99
CA LYS A 134 -2.61 -10.02 1.43
C LYS A 134 -3.09 -10.21 0.00
N SER A 135 -2.21 -10.64 -0.89
CA SER A 135 -2.58 -11.08 -2.24
C SER A 135 -2.89 -12.57 -2.28
N SER A 136 -3.72 -12.98 -3.24
CA SER A 136 -4.17 -14.37 -3.44
C SER A 136 -3.05 -15.32 -3.85
N ASP A 137 -2.00 -14.81 -4.49
CA ASP A 137 -0.81 -15.54 -4.92
C ASP A 137 0.27 -15.63 -3.82
N GLY A 138 0.05 -14.98 -2.66
CA GLY A 138 0.99 -14.92 -1.56
C GLY A 138 2.22 -14.02 -1.78
N SER A 139 2.34 -13.36 -2.94
CA SER A 139 3.49 -12.49 -3.25
C SER A 139 3.52 -11.21 -2.40
N ILE A 140 2.37 -10.81 -1.85
CA ILE A 140 2.21 -9.63 -1.01
C ILE A 140 1.62 -10.04 0.33
N SER A 141 2.34 -9.70 1.40
CA SER A 141 1.81 -9.69 2.76
C SER A 141 2.37 -8.50 3.53
N VAL A 142 1.54 -7.48 3.75
CA VAL A 142 1.91 -6.29 4.52
C VAL A 142 1.03 -6.22 5.76
N THR A 143 1.67 -6.15 6.93
CA THR A 143 0.98 -5.97 8.21
C THR A 143 1.38 -4.62 8.83
N ARG A 144 0.41 -3.91 9.37
CA ARG A 144 0.61 -2.70 10.19
C ARG A 144 -0.21 -2.81 11.45
N ILE A 145 0.39 -2.41 12.57
CA ILE A 145 -0.30 -2.35 13.85
C ILE A 145 -0.36 -0.89 14.27
N VAL A 146 -1.56 -0.39 14.51
CA VAL A 146 -1.82 0.94 15.03
C VAL A 146 -2.14 0.80 16.51
N ARG A 147 -1.38 1.47 17.35
CA ARG A 147 -1.59 1.47 18.81
C ARG A 147 -2.65 2.51 19.19
N PRO A 148 -3.20 2.45 20.42
CA PRO A 148 -4.19 3.39 20.93
C PRO A 148 -3.84 4.85 20.69
#